data_AF-A0A8H6BQS9-F1
#
_entry.id   AF-A0A8H6BQS9-F1
#
_cell.length_a   1.000
_cell.length_b   1.000
_cell.length_c   1.000
_cell.angle_alpha   90.00
_cell.angle_beta   90.00
_cell.angle_gamma   90.00
#
_symmetry.space_group_name_H-M   'P 1'
#
loop_
_entity.id
_entity.type
_entity.pdbx_description
1 polymer ?
#
loop_
_entity_poly.entity_id
_entity_poly.type
_entity_poly.pdbx_seq_one_letter_code
_entity_poly.pdbx_strand_id
1 'polypeptide(L)'
;MNIFLALMDSFCGIQLIKLNKKLRDHDNDRSYYPDYVIAAFYSFNPLALLTVYAKSTNTINNFVFLTALNAFASNPLGLSCMVLIAVSAYLSYYGWYFIIPMLLFAYKKASKEGRGAGNIVFKSIFTFLLTLMVLLGISYKISGSSFRFASLVYGTIVRFRKITPNLGLWWYFFTEIFDAFSQFYLGIFNLYSFIFVVPITMRFIGSEDSSIIDAIFTVWSQVGILNISRAYPTIADNNIYFSMMILFKPLYRKLKFAPSVSTLAMFTILLLLPVFYYVWMGANSGNANFFYAIGLTHTLIEMVVLSDFFWSKLQLNYYKSKGIDPNKKELKLTQI
;
A
#
# COMPACT_ATOMS: atom_id res chain seq x y z
N MET A 1 8.34 -25.59 6.62
CA MET A 1 8.23 -24.32 5.87
C MET A 1 7.46 -24.58 4.58
N ASN A 2 6.46 -23.78 4.21
CA ASN A 2 5.75 -23.96 2.94
C ASN A 2 6.65 -23.44 1.80
N ILE A 3 7.27 -24.36 1.04
CA ILE A 3 8.24 -24.05 -0.02
C ILE A 3 7.61 -23.12 -1.08
N PHE A 4 6.34 -23.35 -1.42
CA PHE A 4 5.63 -22.52 -2.40
C PHE A 4 5.56 -21.05 -1.96
N LEU A 5 5.19 -20.77 -0.71
CA LEU A 5 5.11 -19.40 -0.21
C LEU A 5 6.50 -18.75 -0.08
N ALA A 6 7.52 -19.51 0.28
CA ALA A 6 8.91 -19.02 0.30
C ALA A 6 9.41 -18.65 -1.11
N LEU A 7 9.05 -19.42 -2.14
CA LEU A 7 9.34 -19.09 -3.54
C LEU A 7 8.60 -17.82 -3.98
N MET A 8 7.31 -17.69 -3.63
CA MET A 8 6.54 -16.47 -3.93
C MET A 8 7.13 -15.22 -3.26
N ASP A 9 7.60 -15.33 -2.03
CA ASP A 9 8.28 -14.25 -1.31
C ASP A 9 9.61 -13.88 -1.97
N SER A 10 10.41 -14.88 -2.37
CA SER A 10 11.64 -14.67 -3.14
C SER A 10 11.36 -13.92 -4.46
N PHE A 11 10.27 -14.27 -5.15
CA PHE A 11 9.84 -13.55 -6.34
C PHE A 11 9.42 -12.10 -6.04
N CYS A 12 8.80 -11.82 -4.88
CA CYS A 12 8.51 -10.45 -4.47
C CYS A 12 9.80 -9.61 -4.36
N GLY A 13 10.85 -10.16 -3.74
CA GLY A 13 12.16 -9.51 -3.66
C GLY A 13 12.75 -9.22 -5.04
N ILE A 14 12.69 -10.18 -5.97
CA ILE A 14 13.13 -9.99 -7.36
C ILE A 14 12.33 -8.89 -8.06
N GLN A 15 11.01 -8.82 -7.85
CA GLN A 15 10.19 -7.76 -8.42
C GLN A 15 10.54 -6.38 -7.84
N LEU A 16 10.86 -6.31 -6.55
CA LEU A 16 11.29 -5.06 -5.92
C LEU A 16 12.61 -4.54 -6.52
N ILE A 17 13.58 -5.43 -6.78
CA ILE A 17 14.84 -5.10 -7.45
C ILE A 17 14.59 -4.59 -8.87
N LYS A 18 13.76 -5.28 -9.65
CA LYS A 18 13.38 -4.87 -11.01
C LYS A 18 12.71 -3.50 -11.02
N LEU A 19 11.88 -3.21 -10.02
CA LEU A 19 11.20 -1.94 -9.88
C LEU A 19 12.22 -0.82 -9.60
N ASN A 20 13.16 -1.03 -8.67
CA ASN A 20 14.22 -0.07 -8.40
C ASN A 20 15.06 0.24 -9.63
N LYS A 21 15.45 -0.78 -10.40
CA LYS A 21 16.23 -0.59 -11.62
C LYS A 21 15.50 0.34 -12.60
N LYS A 22 14.21 0.11 -12.82
CA LYS A 22 13.40 0.98 -13.69
C LYS A 22 13.27 2.40 -13.15
N LEU A 23 13.07 2.55 -11.83
CA LEU A 23 13.00 3.88 -11.21
C LEU A 23 14.31 4.65 -11.39
N ARG A 24 15.45 3.98 -11.22
CA ARG A 24 16.78 4.54 -11.47
C ARG A 24 16.97 4.92 -12.93
N ASP A 25 16.58 4.05 -13.86
CA ASP A 25 16.70 4.31 -15.31
C ASP A 25 15.81 5.49 -15.76
N HIS A 26 14.75 5.81 -15.02
CA HIS A 26 13.85 6.94 -15.27
C HIS A 26 14.29 8.27 -14.60
N ASP A 27 15.26 8.25 -13.68
CA ASP A 27 15.77 9.43 -12.97
C ASP A 27 17.29 9.38 -12.87
N ASN A 28 17.94 9.99 -13.87
CA ASN A 28 19.41 10.09 -13.95
C ASN A 28 19.99 11.14 -12.99
N ASP A 29 19.16 12.04 -12.45
CA ASP A 29 19.63 13.18 -11.67
C ASP A 29 19.87 12.81 -10.20
N ARG A 30 19.31 11.69 -9.74
CA ARG A 30 19.29 11.32 -8.32
C ARG A 30 19.90 9.96 -8.06
N SER A 31 20.46 9.83 -6.85
CA SER A 31 21.07 8.58 -6.42
C SER A 31 20.02 7.61 -5.86
N TYR A 32 20.05 6.37 -6.36
CA TYR A 32 19.26 5.24 -5.87
C TYR A 32 20.16 4.25 -5.10
N TYR A 33 19.57 3.27 -4.41
CA TYR A 33 20.34 2.18 -3.83
C TYR A 33 20.74 1.18 -4.92
N PRO A 34 21.91 0.54 -4.80
CA PRO A 34 22.29 -0.54 -5.69
C PRO A 34 21.44 -1.78 -5.41
N ASP A 35 21.30 -2.63 -6.42
CA ASP A 35 20.32 -3.73 -6.44
C ASP A 35 20.55 -4.75 -5.30
N TYR A 36 21.81 -4.99 -4.91
CA TYR A 36 22.16 -5.89 -3.80
C TYR A 36 21.70 -5.37 -2.43
N VAL A 37 21.64 -4.05 -2.22
CA VAL A 37 21.13 -3.47 -0.97
C VAL A 37 19.64 -3.70 -0.84
N ILE A 38 18.90 -3.62 -1.95
CA ILE A 38 17.45 -3.87 -1.96
C ILE A 38 17.15 -5.35 -1.75
N ALA A 39 17.94 -6.22 -2.38
CA ALA A 39 17.87 -7.66 -2.13
C ALA A 39 18.07 -7.97 -0.65
N ALA A 40 19.16 -7.46 -0.05
CA ALA A 40 19.45 -7.67 1.37
C ALA A 40 18.34 -7.10 2.27
N PHE A 41 17.88 -5.88 2.01
CA PHE A 41 16.82 -5.24 2.80
C PHE A 41 15.52 -6.04 2.79
N TYR A 42 15.12 -6.57 1.63
CA TYR A 42 13.92 -7.40 1.52
C TYR A 42 14.10 -8.78 2.18
N SER A 43 15.21 -9.47 1.88
CA SER A 43 15.45 -10.83 2.38
C SER A 43 15.61 -10.89 3.91
N PHE A 44 16.14 -9.84 4.52
CA PHE A 44 16.25 -9.73 5.99
C PHE A 44 15.07 -8.96 6.62
N ASN A 45 14.02 -8.65 5.86
CA ASN A 45 12.83 -8.00 6.41
C ASN A 45 12.07 -9.01 7.31
N PRO A 46 11.93 -8.74 8.63
CA PRO A 46 11.17 -9.62 9.53
C PRO A 46 9.72 -9.81 9.08
N LEU A 47 9.10 -8.81 8.47
CA LEU A 47 7.70 -8.85 8.05
C LEU A 47 7.52 -9.84 6.90
N ALA A 48 8.48 -9.90 5.97
CA ALA A 48 8.48 -10.88 4.89
C ALA A 48 8.61 -12.30 5.45
N LEU A 49 9.61 -12.53 6.31
CA LEU A 49 9.83 -13.82 6.96
C LEU A 49 8.59 -14.26 7.76
N LEU A 50 8.06 -13.39 8.62
CA LEU A 50 6.87 -13.68 9.43
C LEU A 50 5.65 -13.98 8.57
N THR A 51 5.49 -13.31 7.42
CA THR A 51 4.38 -13.60 6.49
C THR A 51 4.46 -15.02 5.95
N VAL A 52 5.66 -15.49 5.57
CA VAL A 52 5.91 -16.85 5.08
C VAL A 52 5.73 -17.87 6.22
N TYR A 53 6.27 -17.58 7.41
CA TYR A 53 6.11 -18.46 8.59
C TYR A 53 4.65 -18.59 9.01
N ALA A 54 3.87 -17.50 8.96
CA ALA A 54 2.45 -17.47 9.23
C ALA A 54 1.60 -18.16 8.14
N LYS A 55 2.24 -18.64 7.04
CA LYS A 55 1.57 -19.26 5.88
C LYS A 55 0.49 -18.37 5.27
N SER A 56 0.68 -17.05 5.31
CA SER A 56 -0.30 -16.10 4.79
C SER A 56 -0.37 -16.17 3.27
N THR A 57 -1.59 -16.25 2.73
CA THR A 57 -1.84 -16.15 1.28
C THR A 57 -1.62 -14.72 0.76
N ASN A 58 -1.45 -13.73 1.65
CA ASN A 58 -1.17 -12.35 1.25
C ASN A 58 0.14 -12.23 0.45
N THR A 59 1.11 -13.14 0.61
CA THR A 59 2.33 -13.18 -0.22
C THR A 59 2.00 -13.32 -1.71
N ILE A 60 0.93 -14.05 -2.07
CA ILE A 60 0.50 -14.19 -3.47
C ILE A 60 -0.02 -12.85 -4.00
N ASN A 61 -0.89 -12.17 -3.24
CA ASN A 61 -1.37 -10.84 -3.60
C ASN A 61 -0.20 -9.84 -3.68
N ASN A 62 0.75 -9.91 -2.77
CA ASN A 62 1.95 -9.07 -2.75
C ASN A 62 2.78 -9.23 -4.04
N PHE A 63 2.99 -10.47 -4.47
CA PHE A 63 3.67 -10.76 -5.73
C PHE A 63 2.90 -10.19 -6.94
N VAL A 64 1.59 -10.42 -7.02
CA VAL A 64 0.74 -9.88 -8.09
C VAL A 64 0.77 -8.36 -8.12
N PHE A 65 0.72 -7.71 -6.95
CA PHE A 65 0.78 -6.26 -6.86
C PHE A 65 2.14 -5.70 -7.31
N LEU A 66 3.27 -6.27 -6.85
CA LEU A 66 4.60 -5.83 -7.27
C LEU A 66 4.88 -6.09 -8.76
N THR A 67 4.36 -7.19 -9.32
CA THR A 67 4.41 -7.44 -10.77
C THR A 67 3.57 -6.42 -11.54
N ALA A 68 2.39 -6.03 -11.03
CA ALA A 68 1.56 -4.99 -11.61
C ALA A 68 2.29 -3.63 -11.66
N LEU A 69 2.93 -3.24 -10.56
CA LEU A 69 3.75 -2.02 -10.49
C LEU A 69 4.93 -2.07 -11.47
N ASN A 70 5.57 -3.22 -11.63
CA ASN A 70 6.63 -3.41 -12.62
C ASN A 70 6.13 -3.28 -14.06
N ALA A 71 4.98 -3.87 -14.37
CA ALA A 71 4.36 -3.75 -15.69
C ALA A 71 3.98 -2.29 -15.97
N PHE A 72 3.42 -1.60 -14.97
CA PHE A 72 3.06 -0.19 -15.05
C PHE A 72 4.29 0.71 -15.23
N ALA A 73 5.38 0.46 -14.50
CA ALA A 73 6.64 1.20 -14.64
C ALA A 73 7.24 1.06 -16.05
N SER A 74 7.14 -0.13 -16.65
CA SER A 74 7.65 -0.39 -18.00
C SER A 74 6.79 0.22 -19.10
N ASN A 75 5.48 -0.01 -19.05
CA ASN A 75 4.55 0.52 -20.02
C ASN A 75 3.27 0.99 -19.31
N PRO A 76 3.21 2.28 -18.92
CA PRO A 76 2.05 2.83 -18.21
C PRO A 76 0.76 2.82 -19.04
N LEU A 77 0.86 2.71 -20.37
CA LEU A 77 -0.27 2.64 -21.29
C LEU A 77 -0.69 1.20 -21.63
N GLY A 78 0.08 0.22 -21.15
CA GLY A 78 -0.14 -1.20 -21.44
C GLY A 78 -1.31 -1.78 -20.63
N LEU A 79 -2.03 -2.72 -21.23
CA LEU A 79 -3.18 -3.36 -20.58
C LEU A 79 -2.79 -4.41 -19.53
N SER A 80 -1.55 -4.91 -19.57
CA SER A 80 -1.08 -5.97 -18.66
C SER A 80 -1.08 -5.54 -17.19
N CYS A 81 -0.77 -4.28 -16.89
CA CYS A 81 -0.84 -3.77 -15.51
C CYS A 81 -2.29 -3.73 -15.01
N MET A 82 -3.26 -3.44 -15.88
CA MET A 82 -4.69 -3.42 -15.53
C MET A 82 -5.22 -4.82 -15.22
N VAL A 83 -4.80 -5.83 -15.98
CA VAL A 83 -5.10 -7.25 -15.68
C VAL A 83 -4.54 -7.63 -14.31
N LEU A 84 -3.27 -7.30 -14.02
CA LEU A 84 -2.65 -7.66 -12.74
C LEU A 84 -3.26 -6.91 -11.55
N ILE A 85 -3.63 -5.63 -11.70
CA ILE A 85 -4.36 -4.89 -10.66
C ILE A 85 -5.77 -5.44 -10.46
N ALA A 86 -6.44 -5.90 -11.51
CA ALA A 86 -7.72 -6.62 -11.37
C ALA A 86 -7.55 -7.93 -10.59
N VAL A 87 -6.50 -8.72 -10.86
CA VAL A 87 -6.19 -9.92 -10.08
C VAL A 87 -5.91 -9.55 -8.61
N SER A 88 -5.15 -8.50 -8.35
CA SER A 88 -4.90 -8.03 -6.98
C SER A 88 -6.18 -7.57 -6.28
N ALA A 89 -7.05 -6.82 -6.96
CA ALA A 89 -8.35 -6.39 -6.43
C ALA A 89 -9.31 -7.57 -6.16
N TYR A 90 -9.20 -8.64 -6.94
CA TYR A 90 -9.93 -9.89 -6.70
C TYR A 90 -9.38 -10.63 -5.47
N LEU A 91 -8.06 -10.76 -5.33
CA LEU A 91 -7.40 -11.44 -4.22
C LEU A 91 -7.51 -10.67 -2.89
N SER A 92 -7.48 -9.34 -2.95
CA SER A 92 -7.59 -8.44 -1.81
C SER A 92 -8.54 -7.31 -2.12
N TYR A 93 -9.55 -7.11 -1.26
CA TYR A 93 -10.57 -6.08 -1.41
C TYR A 93 -10.00 -4.67 -1.61
N TYR A 94 -8.81 -4.37 -1.11
CA TYR A 94 -8.23 -3.02 -1.19
C TYR A 94 -7.47 -2.76 -2.51
N GLY A 95 -7.31 -3.76 -3.39
CA GLY A 95 -6.54 -3.61 -4.63
C GLY A 95 -7.17 -2.65 -5.66
N TRP A 96 -8.49 -2.44 -5.62
CA TRP A 96 -9.18 -1.62 -6.63
C TRP A 96 -8.88 -0.13 -6.49
N TYR A 97 -8.49 0.37 -5.30
CA TYR A 97 -8.16 1.78 -5.12
C TYR A 97 -6.98 2.23 -5.99
N PHE A 98 -6.02 1.33 -6.25
CA PHE A 98 -4.81 1.62 -7.02
C PHE A 98 -5.07 1.85 -8.51
N ILE A 99 -6.26 1.52 -9.02
CA ILE A 99 -6.62 1.80 -10.41
C ILE A 99 -6.69 3.33 -10.67
N ILE A 100 -7.10 4.11 -9.66
CA ILE A 100 -7.33 5.55 -9.79
C ILE A 100 -6.05 6.31 -10.18
N PRO A 101 -4.94 6.21 -9.42
CA PRO A 101 -3.70 6.88 -9.82
C PRO A 101 -3.11 6.33 -11.12
N MET A 102 -3.24 5.03 -11.38
CA MET A 102 -2.71 4.43 -12.62
C MET A 102 -3.43 4.94 -13.86
N LEU A 103 -4.77 5.06 -13.82
CA LEU A 103 -5.57 5.59 -14.93
C LEU A 103 -5.29 7.07 -15.16
N LEU A 104 -5.20 7.89 -14.11
CA LEU A 104 -4.90 9.31 -14.26
C LEU A 104 -3.53 9.52 -14.90
N PHE A 105 -2.52 8.77 -14.46
CA PHE A 105 -1.18 8.86 -15.05
C PHE A 105 -1.17 8.37 -16.50
N ALA A 106 -1.86 7.27 -16.81
CA ALA A 106 -1.97 6.76 -18.18
C ALA A 106 -2.67 7.76 -19.11
N TYR A 107 -3.76 8.40 -18.65
CA TYR A 107 -4.45 9.46 -19.38
C TYR A 107 -3.50 10.60 -19.74
N LYS A 108 -2.76 11.11 -18.75
CA LYS A 108 -1.82 12.22 -18.95
C LYS A 108 -0.69 11.87 -19.89
N LYS A 109 -0.07 10.71 -19.68
CA LYS A 109 1.01 10.23 -20.55
C LYS A 109 0.52 10.08 -21.99
N ALA A 110 -0.66 9.50 -22.19
CA ALA A 110 -1.28 9.38 -23.51
C ALA A 110 -1.55 10.75 -24.16
N SER A 111 -2.11 11.69 -23.40
CA SER A 111 -2.40 13.04 -23.91
C SER A 111 -1.13 13.78 -24.31
N LYS A 112 -0.05 13.66 -23.52
CA LYS A 112 1.25 14.25 -23.83
C LYS A 112 1.90 13.63 -25.07
N GLU A 113 1.72 12.32 -25.27
CA GLU A 113 2.19 11.59 -26.46
C GLU A 113 1.27 11.78 -27.68
N GLY A 114 0.22 12.60 -27.61
CA GLY A 114 -0.74 12.81 -28.71
C GLY A 114 -1.57 11.56 -29.05
N ARG A 115 -1.60 10.56 -28.16
CA ARG A 115 -2.40 9.35 -28.30
C ARG A 115 -3.80 9.61 -27.77
N GLY A 116 -4.82 8.98 -28.35
CA GLY A 116 -6.21 9.10 -27.90
C GLY A 116 -6.40 8.67 -26.44
N ALA A 117 -6.21 9.61 -25.51
CA ALA A 117 -6.15 9.36 -24.07
C ALA A 117 -7.45 8.74 -23.54
N GLY A 118 -8.60 9.24 -24.02
CA GLY A 118 -9.90 8.67 -23.70
C GLY A 118 -10.03 7.20 -24.11
N ASN A 119 -9.50 6.82 -25.28
CA ASN A 119 -9.53 5.43 -25.74
C ASN A 119 -8.64 4.52 -24.87
N ILE A 120 -7.47 4.99 -24.46
CA ILE A 120 -6.57 4.23 -23.57
C ILE A 120 -7.21 4.02 -22.19
N VAL A 121 -7.80 5.07 -21.61
CA VAL A 121 -8.52 4.97 -20.33
C VAL A 121 -9.71 4.03 -20.46
N PHE A 122 -10.51 4.15 -21.52
CA PHE A 122 -11.64 3.25 -21.77
C PHE A 122 -11.19 1.79 -21.88
N LYS A 123 -10.16 1.50 -22.70
CA LYS A 123 -9.59 0.14 -22.83
C LYS A 123 -9.05 -0.38 -21.50
N SER A 124 -8.43 0.48 -20.69
CA SER A 124 -7.89 0.12 -19.38
C SER A 124 -8.99 -0.24 -18.38
N ILE A 125 -10.03 0.59 -18.26
CA ILE A 125 -11.20 0.33 -17.42
C ILE A 125 -11.91 -0.94 -17.89
N PHE A 126 -12.13 -1.08 -19.20
CA PHE A 126 -12.77 -2.25 -19.78
C PHE A 126 -11.99 -3.53 -19.48
N THR A 127 -10.65 -3.51 -19.67
CA THR A 127 -9.80 -4.67 -19.38
C THR A 127 -9.82 -5.04 -17.89
N PHE A 128 -9.77 -4.05 -17.01
CA PHE A 128 -9.84 -4.25 -15.56
C PHE A 128 -11.18 -4.89 -15.17
N LEU A 129 -12.31 -4.32 -15.61
CA LEU A 129 -13.65 -4.82 -15.31
C LEU A 129 -13.89 -6.21 -15.92
N LEU A 130 -13.44 -6.44 -17.16
CA LEU A 130 -13.56 -7.74 -17.81
C LEU A 130 -12.79 -8.81 -17.05
N THR A 131 -11.55 -8.51 -16.63
CA THR A 131 -10.72 -9.45 -15.85
C THR A 131 -11.40 -9.78 -14.51
N LEU A 132 -11.90 -8.77 -13.79
CA LEU A 132 -12.66 -8.99 -12.56
C LEU A 132 -13.91 -9.83 -12.79
N MET A 133 -14.67 -9.53 -13.83
CA MET A 133 -15.89 -10.28 -14.18
C MET A 133 -15.58 -11.74 -14.46
N VAL A 134 -14.50 -12.04 -15.19
CA VAL A 134 -14.07 -13.42 -15.47
C VAL A 134 -13.70 -14.15 -14.16
N LEU A 135 -12.90 -13.53 -13.29
CA LEU A 135 -12.47 -14.15 -12.02
C LEU A 135 -13.65 -14.39 -11.06
N LEU A 136 -14.55 -13.43 -10.94
CA LEU A 136 -15.79 -13.57 -10.17
C LEU A 136 -16.72 -14.62 -10.79
N GLY A 137 -16.78 -14.71 -12.12
CA GLY A 137 -17.55 -15.72 -12.84
C GLY A 137 -17.03 -17.14 -12.61
N ILE A 138 -15.70 -17.33 -12.60
CA ILE A 138 -15.06 -18.59 -12.22
C ILE A 138 -15.44 -18.96 -10.78
N SER A 139 -15.33 -18.00 -9.85
CA SER A 139 -15.69 -18.19 -8.44
C SER A 139 -17.15 -18.56 -8.24
N TYR A 140 -18.05 -17.93 -9.00
CA TYR A 140 -19.47 -18.22 -9.00
C TYR A 140 -19.75 -19.66 -9.45
N LYS A 141 -19.09 -20.13 -10.52
CA LYS A 141 -19.21 -21.51 -11.00
C LYS A 141 -18.68 -22.52 -9.98
N ILE A 142 -17.50 -22.27 -9.39
CA ILE A 142 -16.92 -23.13 -8.35
C ILE A 142 -17.84 -23.17 -7.10
N SER A 143 -18.50 -22.07 -6.79
CA SER A 143 -19.42 -21.96 -5.64
C SER A 143 -20.82 -22.50 -5.91
N GLY A 144 -20.99 -23.39 -6.90
CA GLY A 144 -22.28 -24.00 -7.21
C GLY A 144 -23.31 -23.03 -7.80
N SER A 145 -22.87 -22.05 -8.59
CA SER A 145 -23.73 -20.99 -9.17
C SER A 145 -24.47 -20.17 -8.11
N SER A 146 -23.79 -19.86 -6.99
CA SER A 146 -24.31 -19.01 -5.92
C SER A 146 -23.44 -17.77 -5.69
N PHE A 147 -24.06 -16.61 -5.50
CA PHE A 147 -23.38 -15.38 -5.07
C PHE A 147 -23.04 -15.36 -3.58
N ARG A 148 -23.30 -16.44 -2.85
CA ARG A 148 -22.98 -16.55 -1.42
C ARG A 148 -21.50 -16.30 -1.14
N PHE A 149 -20.59 -16.71 -2.03
CA PHE A 149 -19.15 -16.46 -1.86
C PHE A 149 -18.84 -14.95 -1.77
N ALA A 150 -19.47 -14.11 -2.60
CA ALA A 150 -19.21 -12.68 -2.61
C ALA A 150 -19.65 -12.00 -1.30
N SER A 151 -20.79 -12.45 -0.74
CA SER A 151 -21.28 -11.99 0.57
C SER A 151 -20.36 -12.44 1.72
N LEU A 152 -19.76 -13.64 1.62
CA LEU A 152 -18.87 -14.19 2.64
C LEU A 152 -17.44 -13.62 2.57
N VAL A 153 -16.94 -13.32 1.37
CA VAL A 153 -15.58 -12.81 1.16
C VAL A 153 -15.56 -11.29 1.25
N TYR A 154 -16.18 -10.61 0.28
CA TYR A 154 -16.16 -9.14 0.21
C TYR A 154 -17.18 -8.50 1.16
N GLY A 155 -18.37 -9.10 1.27
CA GLY A 155 -19.43 -8.60 2.14
C GLY A 155 -19.06 -8.62 3.63
N THR A 156 -18.22 -9.56 4.06
CA THR A 156 -17.71 -9.62 5.44
C THR A 156 -16.78 -8.45 5.75
N ILE A 157 -15.94 -8.03 4.79
CA ILE A 157 -15.03 -6.90 4.93
C ILE A 157 -15.82 -5.59 5.01
N VAL A 158 -16.69 -5.33 4.02
CA VAL A 158 -17.45 -4.08 3.93
C VAL A 158 -18.42 -3.91 5.11
N ARG A 159 -19.09 -4.99 5.52
CA ARG A 159 -20.06 -4.97 6.63
C ARG A 159 -19.44 -5.23 8.00
N PHE A 160 -18.12 -5.39 8.09
CA PHE A 160 -17.38 -5.66 9.33
C PHE A 160 -18.09 -6.67 10.25
N ARG A 161 -18.53 -7.81 9.69
CA ARG A 161 -19.46 -8.73 10.38
C ARG A 161 -18.90 -9.37 11.64
N LYS A 162 -17.58 -9.46 11.72
CA LYS A 162 -16.88 -10.13 12.81
C LYS A 162 -16.11 -9.10 13.62
N ILE A 163 -16.61 -8.74 14.79
CA ILE A 163 -15.88 -7.90 15.74
C ILE A 163 -14.96 -8.83 16.53
N THR A 164 -13.69 -8.88 16.15
CA THR A 164 -12.67 -9.62 16.90
C THR A 164 -11.39 -8.80 17.00
N PRO A 165 -10.64 -8.95 18.11
CA PRO A 165 -9.35 -8.29 18.28
C PRO A 165 -8.43 -8.53 17.09
N ASN A 166 -7.92 -7.45 16.54
CA ASN A 166 -6.96 -7.46 15.43
C ASN A 166 -6.05 -6.22 15.51
N LEU A 167 -5.18 -6.01 14.52
CA LEU A 167 -4.23 -4.88 14.54
C LEU A 167 -4.86 -3.53 14.16
N GLY A 168 -6.11 -3.54 13.69
CA GLY A 168 -6.78 -2.38 13.12
C GLY A 168 -7.55 -1.56 14.14
N LEU A 169 -8.00 -0.40 13.69
CA LEU A 169 -8.72 0.56 14.51
C LEU A 169 -10.20 0.21 14.70
N TRP A 170 -10.75 -0.63 13.83
CA TRP A 170 -12.19 -0.88 13.76
C TRP A 170 -12.69 -1.68 14.97
N TRP A 171 -12.04 -2.79 15.33
CA TRP A 171 -12.61 -3.76 16.26
C TRP A 171 -12.92 -3.17 17.64
N TYR A 172 -12.01 -2.36 18.18
CA TYR A 172 -12.18 -1.78 19.50
C TYR A 172 -13.24 -0.67 19.46
N PHE A 173 -13.19 0.21 18.45
CA PHE A 173 -14.22 1.23 18.24
C PHE A 173 -15.62 0.62 18.14
N PHE A 174 -15.80 -0.41 17.29
CA PHE A 174 -17.09 -1.08 17.13
C PHE A 174 -17.51 -1.92 18.35
N THR A 175 -16.59 -2.23 19.27
CA THR A 175 -16.93 -2.87 20.55
C THR A 175 -17.53 -1.87 21.55
N GLU A 176 -17.09 -0.62 21.50
CA GLU A 176 -17.46 0.43 22.47
C GLU A 176 -18.70 1.24 22.06
N ILE A 177 -19.03 1.31 20.77
CA ILE A 177 -20.19 2.09 20.31
C ILE A 177 -21.51 1.37 20.53
N PHE A 178 -22.57 2.15 20.76
CA PHE A 178 -23.94 1.62 20.80
C PHE A 178 -24.39 1.14 19.42
N ASP A 179 -25.15 0.03 19.41
CA ASP A 179 -25.68 -0.61 18.19
C ASP A 179 -26.46 0.35 17.30
N ALA A 180 -27.20 1.30 17.89
CA ALA A 180 -27.98 2.31 17.17
C ALA A 180 -27.12 3.16 16.21
N PHE A 181 -25.84 3.38 16.53
CA PHE A 181 -24.92 4.17 15.70
C PHE A 181 -24.00 3.32 14.82
N SER A 182 -24.02 1.99 14.98
CA SER A 182 -23.07 1.08 14.31
C SER A 182 -23.08 1.22 12.79
N GLN A 183 -24.27 1.26 12.17
CA GLN A 183 -24.40 1.36 10.71
C GLN A 183 -23.89 2.70 10.16
N PHE A 184 -24.11 3.78 10.92
CA PHE A 184 -23.61 5.11 10.55
C PHE A 184 -22.08 5.14 10.54
N TYR A 185 -21.45 4.67 11.62
CA TYR A 185 -20.00 4.63 11.71
C TYR A 185 -19.38 3.62 10.73
N LEU A 186 -20.07 2.52 10.42
CA LEU A 186 -19.63 1.60 9.38
C LEU A 186 -19.53 2.29 8.01
N GLY A 187 -20.48 3.16 7.69
CA GLY A 187 -20.41 4.02 6.50
C GLY A 187 -19.19 4.95 6.54
N ILE A 188 -18.97 5.63 7.66
CA ILE A 188 -17.83 6.56 7.84
C ILE A 188 -16.48 5.85 7.68
N PHE A 189 -16.28 4.70 8.33
CA PHE A 189 -15.01 3.97 8.29
C PHE A 189 -14.70 3.43 6.88
N ASN A 190 -15.72 2.97 6.15
CA ASN A 190 -15.56 2.61 4.73
C ASN A 190 -15.22 3.85 3.87
N LEU A 191 -15.91 4.98 4.09
CA LEU A 191 -15.64 6.22 3.37
C LEU A 191 -14.24 6.76 3.64
N TYR A 192 -13.74 6.63 4.88
CA TYR A 192 -12.41 7.04 5.29
C TYR A 192 -11.31 6.36 4.46
N SER A 193 -11.52 5.11 4.04
CA SER A 193 -10.58 4.40 3.16
C SER A 193 -10.51 5.00 1.75
N PHE A 194 -11.58 5.67 1.29
CA PHE A 194 -11.67 6.25 -0.05
C PHE A 194 -11.28 7.73 -0.10
N ILE A 195 -11.59 8.50 0.95
CA ILE A 195 -11.51 9.97 0.91
C ILE A 195 -10.12 10.51 0.58
N PHE A 196 -9.06 9.79 0.94
CA PHE A 196 -7.68 10.21 0.67
C PHE A 196 -7.16 9.79 -0.72
N VAL A 197 -7.79 8.82 -1.38
CA VAL A 197 -7.31 8.26 -2.64
C VAL A 197 -7.29 9.32 -3.74
N VAL A 198 -8.37 10.07 -3.89
CA VAL A 198 -8.51 11.11 -4.93
C VAL A 198 -7.60 12.31 -4.65
N PRO A 199 -7.61 12.95 -3.46
CA PRO A 199 -6.75 14.12 -3.20
C PRO A 199 -5.26 13.83 -3.38
N ILE A 200 -4.78 12.67 -2.92
CA ILE A 200 -3.36 12.29 -3.05
C ILE A 200 -2.99 12.03 -4.51
N THR A 201 -3.88 11.35 -5.24
CA THR A 201 -3.72 11.17 -6.69
C THR A 201 -3.60 12.50 -7.41
N MET A 202 -4.53 13.43 -7.15
CA MET A 202 -4.50 14.77 -7.74
C MET A 202 -3.27 15.56 -7.32
N ARG A 203 -2.80 15.43 -6.08
CA ARG A 203 -1.63 16.19 -5.59
C ARG A 203 -0.34 15.81 -6.31
N PHE A 204 -0.09 14.51 -6.50
CA PHE A 204 1.21 14.04 -7.00
C PHE A 204 1.22 13.73 -8.50
N ILE A 205 0.08 13.34 -9.08
CA ILE A 205 -0.05 13.06 -10.52
C ILE A 205 -0.73 14.22 -11.25
N GLY A 206 -1.49 15.08 -10.57
CA GLY A 206 -2.26 16.17 -11.18
C GLY A 206 -1.43 17.28 -11.83
N SER A 207 -0.12 17.38 -11.57
CA SER A 207 0.78 18.30 -12.29
C SER A 207 1.21 17.76 -13.67
N GLU A 208 1.38 18.62 -14.67
CA GLU A 208 1.77 18.22 -16.05
C GLU A 208 3.15 17.55 -16.12
N ASP A 209 4.03 17.87 -15.17
CA ASP A 209 5.39 17.32 -15.08
C ASP A 209 5.49 16.03 -14.26
N SER A 210 4.36 15.37 -13.99
CA SER A 210 4.34 14.13 -13.22
C SER A 210 5.15 13.04 -13.92
N SER A 211 6.11 12.47 -13.21
CA SER A 211 6.94 11.35 -13.63
C SER A 211 6.37 10.00 -13.19
N ILE A 212 6.90 8.90 -13.72
CA ILE A 212 6.52 7.55 -13.28
C ILE A 212 6.84 7.30 -11.80
N ILE A 213 7.89 7.94 -11.28
CA ILE A 213 8.26 7.90 -9.86
C ILE A 213 7.16 8.52 -9.00
N ASP A 214 6.56 9.63 -9.46
CA ASP A 214 5.45 10.28 -8.76
C ASP A 214 4.21 9.36 -8.72
N ALA A 215 3.94 8.65 -9.80
CA ALA A 215 2.84 7.69 -9.85
C ALA A 215 3.07 6.50 -8.91
N ILE A 216 4.28 5.92 -8.88
CA ILE A 216 4.63 4.82 -7.96
C ILE A 216 4.62 5.29 -6.50
N PHE A 217 5.10 6.50 -6.23
CA PHE A 217 5.02 7.12 -4.91
C PHE A 217 3.56 7.31 -4.46
N THR A 218 2.69 7.76 -5.37
CA THR A 218 1.25 7.91 -5.12
C THR A 218 0.63 6.58 -4.75
N VAL A 219 0.91 5.52 -5.52
CA VAL A 219 0.40 4.18 -5.22
C VAL A 219 0.93 3.67 -3.88
N TRP A 220 2.23 3.81 -3.60
CA TRP A 220 2.81 3.44 -2.31
C TRP A 220 2.17 4.21 -1.13
N SER A 221 1.89 5.50 -1.31
CA SER A 221 1.24 6.31 -0.28
C SER A 221 -0.19 5.86 0.00
N GLN A 222 -0.92 5.40 -1.03
CA GLN A 222 -2.24 4.79 -0.86
C GLN A 222 -2.15 3.45 -0.14
N VAL A 223 -1.12 2.63 -0.38
CA VAL A 223 -0.89 1.40 0.40
C VAL A 223 -0.80 1.73 1.89
N GLY A 224 -0.04 2.76 2.27
CA GLY A 224 0.10 3.20 3.66
C GLY A 224 -1.25 3.60 4.28
N ILE A 225 -2.04 4.43 3.59
CA ILE A 225 -3.35 4.88 4.09
C ILE A 225 -4.33 3.71 4.22
N LEU A 226 -4.35 2.81 3.24
CA LEU A 226 -5.21 1.64 3.27
C LEU A 226 -4.80 0.68 4.38
N ASN A 227 -3.51 0.56 4.71
CA ASN A 227 -3.07 -0.25 5.86
C ASN A 227 -3.66 0.28 7.18
N ILE A 228 -3.69 1.60 7.36
CA ILE A 228 -4.28 2.25 8.53
C ILE A 228 -5.81 2.11 8.56
N SER A 229 -6.47 2.26 7.40
CA SER A 229 -7.94 2.32 7.32
C SER A 229 -8.62 0.95 7.18
N ARG A 230 -7.85 -0.14 7.03
CA ARG A 230 -8.35 -1.51 6.87
C ARG A 230 -9.19 -1.98 8.06
N ALA A 231 -10.20 -2.78 7.76
CA ALA A 231 -11.09 -3.38 8.76
C ALA A 231 -10.43 -4.56 9.49
N TYR A 232 -9.68 -5.38 8.75
CA TYR A 232 -9.01 -6.58 9.25
C TYR A 232 -7.52 -6.59 8.85
N PRO A 233 -6.70 -5.62 9.29
CA PRO A 233 -5.29 -5.59 8.94
C PRO A 233 -4.52 -6.70 9.65
N THR A 234 -3.51 -7.21 8.95
CA THR A 234 -2.59 -8.24 9.41
C THR A 234 -1.16 -7.74 9.32
N ILE A 235 -0.22 -8.38 10.04
CA ILE A 235 1.22 -8.07 9.96
C ILE A 235 1.72 -8.17 8.51
N ALA A 236 1.13 -9.07 7.72
CA ALA A 236 1.49 -9.29 6.33
C ALA A 236 1.18 -8.10 5.41
N ASP A 237 0.23 -7.24 5.78
CA ASP A 237 -0.15 -6.07 4.99
C ASP A 237 0.93 -4.97 5.03
N ASN A 238 1.73 -4.96 6.10
CA ASN A 238 2.78 -3.97 6.31
C ASN A 238 4.06 -4.31 5.54
N ASN A 239 4.22 -5.57 5.13
CA ASN A 239 5.41 -6.06 4.43
C ASN A 239 5.73 -5.20 3.20
N ILE A 240 4.78 -5.04 2.27
CA ILE A 240 5.00 -4.25 1.05
C ILE A 240 5.26 -2.78 1.37
N TYR A 241 4.48 -2.21 2.29
CA TYR A 241 4.60 -0.79 2.64
C TYR A 241 6.03 -0.44 3.09
N PHE A 242 6.57 -1.19 4.06
CA PHE A 242 7.92 -0.96 4.56
C PHE A 242 9.00 -1.43 3.55
N SER A 243 8.77 -2.51 2.82
CA SER A 243 9.72 -2.99 1.80
C SER A 243 9.93 -1.98 0.68
N MET A 244 8.86 -1.36 0.20
CA MET A 244 8.93 -0.36 -0.89
C MET A 244 9.53 0.97 -0.44
N MET A 245 9.61 1.23 0.87
CA MET A 245 10.17 2.47 1.41
C MET A 245 11.62 2.70 0.93
N ILE A 246 12.40 1.64 0.71
CA ILE A 246 13.79 1.73 0.24
C ILE A 246 13.92 2.26 -1.20
N LEU A 247 12.86 2.15 -2.01
CA LEU A 247 12.85 2.64 -3.39
C LEU A 247 12.93 4.16 -3.46
N PHE A 248 12.54 4.85 -2.39
CA PHE A 248 12.46 6.30 -2.33
C PHE A 248 13.69 6.94 -1.69
N LYS A 249 14.88 6.33 -1.84
CA LYS A 249 16.16 6.90 -1.39
C LYS A 249 16.32 8.39 -1.69
N PRO A 250 15.92 8.91 -2.87
CA PRO A 250 16.06 10.35 -3.13
C PRO A 250 15.30 11.26 -2.16
N LEU A 251 14.27 10.73 -1.48
CA LEU A 251 13.50 11.45 -0.46
C LEU A 251 14.19 11.45 0.90
N TYR A 252 15.14 10.55 1.15
CA TYR A 252 15.66 10.27 2.50
C TYR A 252 16.40 11.46 3.11
N ARG A 253 17.11 12.25 2.31
CA ARG A 253 17.86 13.42 2.78
C ARG A 253 16.97 14.51 3.37
N LYS A 254 15.69 14.54 3.01
CA LYS A 254 14.73 15.57 3.43
C LYS A 254 13.67 15.03 4.41
N LEU A 255 13.84 13.80 4.88
CA LEU A 255 13.04 13.27 5.98
C LEU A 255 13.43 13.95 7.29
N LYS A 256 12.45 14.28 8.11
CA LYS A 256 12.63 14.81 9.46
C LYS A 256 13.19 13.74 10.39
N PHE A 257 12.71 12.51 10.27
CA PHE A 257 13.17 11.37 11.04
C PHE A 257 14.03 10.46 10.16
N ALA A 258 15.16 10.01 10.69
CA ALA A 258 15.97 9.03 9.97
C ALA A 258 15.15 7.72 9.79
N PRO A 259 15.14 7.11 8.60
CA PRO A 259 14.41 5.87 8.34
C PRO A 259 14.71 4.74 9.33
N SER A 260 15.95 4.68 9.83
CA SER A 260 16.38 3.73 10.87
C SER A 260 15.60 3.89 12.17
N VAL A 261 15.31 5.13 12.60
CA VAL A 261 14.54 5.43 13.81
C VAL A 261 13.09 4.95 13.64
N SER A 262 12.48 5.27 12.49
CA SER A 262 11.12 4.82 12.19
C SER A 262 11.01 3.30 12.10
N THR A 263 12.01 2.65 11.51
CA THR A 263 12.04 1.19 11.39
C THR A 263 12.24 0.55 12.77
N LEU A 264 13.18 1.04 13.59
CA LEU A 264 13.38 0.56 14.95
C LEU A 264 12.12 0.70 15.81
N ALA A 265 11.44 1.84 15.73
CA ALA A 265 10.20 2.07 16.46
C ALA A 265 9.10 1.08 16.01
N MET A 266 8.99 0.82 14.72
CA MET A 266 8.09 -0.21 14.17
C MET A 266 8.42 -1.62 14.69
N PHE A 267 9.69 -2.00 14.67
CA PHE A 267 10.16 -3.29 15.21
C PHE A 267 9.77 -3.46 16.69
N THR A 268 10.02 -2.44 17.51
CA THR A 268 9.67 -2.46 18.94
C THR A 268 8.17 -2.69 19.14
N ILE A 269 7.32 -1.99 18.38
CA ILE A 269 5.87 -2.16 18.47
C ILE A 269 5.43 -3.56 18.03
N LEU A 270 6.00 -4.08 16.94
CA LEU A 270 5.70 -5.43 16.46
C LEU A 270 6.08 -6.52 17.46
N LEU A 271 7.12 -6.30 18.28
CA LEU A 271 7.49 -7.19 19.37
C LEU A 271 6.54 -7.07 20.57
N LEU A 272 6.08 -5.85 20.87
CA LEU A 272 5.15 -5.59 21.98
C LEU A 272 3.73 -6.09 21.71
N LEU A 273 3.28 -6.09 20.45
CA LEU A 273 1.94 -6.56 20.05
C LEU A 273 1.59 -7.97 20.59
N PRO A 274 2.37 -9.03 20.33
CA PRO A 274 2.08 -10.36 20.86
C PRO A 274 2.22 -10.43 22.39
N VAL A 275 3.11 -9.62 22.99
CA VAL A 275 3.26 -9.56 24.45
C VAL A 275 1.99 -9.03 25.10
N PHE A 276 1.47 -7.89 24.63
CA PHE A 276 0.22 -7.34 25.16
C PHE A 276 -0.98 -8.24 24.89
N TYR A 277 -1.01 -8.92 23.73
CA TYR A 277 -2.02 -9.92 23.45
C TYR A 277 -1.96 -11.08 24.44
N TYR A 278 -0.77 -11.61 24.72
CA TYR A 278 -0.59 -12.71 25.67
C TYR A 278 -0.91 -12.32 27.11
N VAL A 279 -0.48 -11.14 27.55
CA VAL A 279 -0.77 -10.64 28.91
C VAL A 279 -2.28 -10.47 29.12
N TRP A 280 -2.99 -10.02 28.07
CA TRP A 280 -4.45 -9.92 28.10
C TRP A 280 -5.15 -11.28 28.02
N MET A 281 -4.93 -12.05 26.95
CA MET A 281 -5.72 -13.26 26.66
C MET A 281 -5.17 -14.54 27.30
N GLY A 282 -3.85 -14.64 27.46
CA GLY A 282 -3.17 -15.82 27.99
C GLY A 282 -3.01 -15.78 29.49
N ALA A 283 -2.39 -14.71 30.00
CA ALA A 283 -2.12 -14.54 31.43
C ALA A 283 -3.31 -13.94 32.21
N ASN A 284 -4.33 -13.41 31.52
CA ASN A 284 -5.50 -12.75 32.12
C ASN A 284 -5.15 -11.63 33.13
N SER A 285 -3.96 -11.03 33.00
CA SER A 285 -3.47 -9.97 33.89
C SER A 285 -3.49 -8.59 33.23
N GLY A 286 -3.72 -8.53 31.91
CA GLY A 286 -3.82 -7.29 31.13
C GLY A 286 -5.25 -6.99 30.67
N ASN A 287 -5.51 -5.70 30.42
CA ASN A 287 -6.74 -5.21 29.81
C ASN A 287 -6.61 -5.12 28.28
N ALA A 288 -7.70 -5.39 27.55
CA ALA A 288 -7.86 -5.16 26.11
C ALA A 288 -7.33 -3.79 25.65
N ASN A 289 -7.48 -2.78 26.49
CA ASN A 289 -7.04 -1.40 26.23
C ASN A 289 -5.54 -1.31 25.94
N PHE A 290 -4.70 -2.14 26.59
CA PHE A 290 -3.27 -2.15 26.31
C PHE A 290 -2.95 -2.72 24.93
N PHE A 291 -3.63 -3.81 24.54
CA PHE A 291 -3.50 -4.39 23.20
C PHE A 291 -4.00 -3.42 22.13
N TYR A 292 -5.10 -2.72 22.39
CA TYR A 292 -5.58 -1.67 21.48
C TYR A 292 -4.64 -0.47 21.40
N ALA A 293 -4.11 0.02 22.54
CA ALA A 293 -3.21 1.17 22.58
C ALA A 293 -1.90 0.93 21.82
N ILE A 294 -1.33 -0.28 21.90
CA ILE A 294 -0.13 -0.61 21.10
C ILE A 294 -0.46 -0.69 19.60
N GLY A 295 -1.65 -1.17 19.22
CA GLY A 295 -2.16 -1.12 17.84
C GLY A 295 -2.40 0.31 17.33
N LEU A 296 -2.92 1.20 18.18
CA LEU A 296 -3.04 2.61 17.86
C LEU A 296 -1.65 3.24 17.64
N THR A 297 -0.69 2.91 18.51
CA THR A 297 0.70 3.37 18.38
C THR A 297 1.34 2.86 17.08
N HIS A 298 1.07 1.61 16.69
CA HIS A 298 1.48 1.06 15.39
C HIS A 298 0.98 1.93 14.23
N THR A 299 -0.32 2.21 14.16
CA THR A 299 -0.89 3.05 13.09
C THR A 299 -0.35 4.48 13.13
N LEU A 300 -0.06 5.02 14.32
CA LEU A 300 0.56 6.34 14.46
C LEU A 300 1.96 6.39 13.85
N ILE A 301 2.79 5.36 14.06
CA ILE A 301 4.10 5.27 13.42
C ILE A 301 3.97 5.25 11.90
N GLU A 302 3.06 4.44 11.36
CA GLU A 302 2.81 4.39 9.91
C GLU A 302 2.39 5.75 9.36
N MET A 303 1.50 6.47 10.06
CA MET A 303 1.11 7.83 9.69
C MET A 303 2.27 8.82 9.75
N VAL A 304 3.12 8.75 10.77
CA VAL A 304 4.29 9.63 10.91
C VAL A 304 5.28 9.38 9.78
N VAL A 305 5.57 8.12 9.46
CA VAL A 305 6.43 7.74 8.32
C VAL A 305 5.84 8.30 7.03
N LEU A 306 4.58 8.02 6.74
CA LEU A 306 3.92 8.50 5.53
C LEU A 306 3.95 10.03 5.42
N SER A 307 3.65 10.73 6.52
CA SER A 307 3.65 12.19 6.58
C SER A 307 5.04 12.77 6.30
N ASP A 308 6.09 12.13 6.81
CA ASP A 308 7.47 12.59 6.58
C ASP A 308 7.89 12.42 5.11
N PHE A 309 7.50 11.31 4.49
CA PHE A 309 7.68 11.10 3.06
C PHE A 309 6.90 12.10 2.20
N PHE A 310 5.66 12.42 2.57
CA PHE A 310 4.90 13.50 1.92
C PHE A 310 5.61 14.82 2.05
N TRP A 311 6.05 15.18 3.25
CA TRP A 311 6.76 16.42 3.50
C TRP A 311 8.01 16.51 2.61
N SER A 312 8.88 15.50 2.65
CA SER A 312 10.08 15.41 1.81
C SER A 312 9.77 15.57 0.32
N LYS A 313 8.74 14.86 -0.18
CA LYS A 313 8.32 14.93 -1.57
C LYS A 313 7.84 16.34 -1.97
N LEU A 314 7.08 16.99 -1.09
CA LEU A 314 6.61 18.36 -1.31
C LEU A 314 7.78 19.35 -1.34
N GLN A 315 8.80 19.20 -0.49
CA GLN A 315 10.00 20.04 -0.54
C GLN A 315 10.73 19.91 -1.87
N LEU A 316 10.93 18.69 -2.36
CA LEU A 316 11.62 18.46 -3.64
C LEU A 316 10.82 19.01 -4.82
N ASN A 317 9.50 18.89 -4.81
CA ASN A 317 8.66 19.47 -5.85
C ASN A 317 8.74 21.01 -5.85
N TYR A 318 8.79 21.63 -4.66
CA TYR A 318 8.97 23.08 -4.51
C TYR A 318 10.35 23.54 -5.02
N TYR A 319 11.43 22.83 -4.66
CA TYR A 319 12.76 23.19 -5.18
C TYR A 319 12.85 23.06 -6.69
N LYS A 320 12.24 22.02 -7.27
CA LYS A 320 12.17 21.85 -8.72
C LYS A 320 11.44 23.01 -9.39
N SER A 321 10.29 23.45 -8.85
CA SER A 321 9.54 24.57 -9.44
C SER A 321 10.24 25.92 -9.31
N LYS A 322 11.13 26.08 -8.32
CA LYS A 322 11.94 27.30 -8.11
C LYS A 322 13.36 27.22 -8.68
N GLY A 323 13.74 26.11 -9.33
CA GLY A 323 15.09 25.92 -9.86
C GLY A 323 16.18 25.89 -8.77
N ILE A 324 15.84 25.54 -7.54
CA ILE A 324 16.78 25.48 -6.41
C ILE A 324 17.45 24.11 -6.41
N ASP A 325 18.79 24.10 -6.36
CA ASP A 325 19.54 22.85 -6.20
C ASP A 325 19.27 22.23 -4.81
N PRO A 326 18.61 21.06 -4.74
CA PRO A 326 18.28 20.40 -3.48
C PRO A 326 19.52 20.02 -2.67
N ASN A 327 20.70 19.97 -3.30
CA ASN A 327 21.96 19.60 -2.66
C ASN A 327 22.68 20.75 -1.96
N LYS A 328 22.40 22.00 -2.35
CA LYS A 328 23.13 23.20 -1.89
C LYS A 328 22.48 23.94 -0.72
N LYS A 329 21.21 23.67 -0.40
CA LYS A 329 20.51 24.32 0.72
C LYS A 329 19.70 23.35 1.58
N GLU A 330 19.91 23.41 2.89
CA GLU A 330 18.97 22.91 3.92
C GLU A 330 17.91 23.96 4.22
N LEU A 331 17.13 24.37 3.22
CA LEU A 331 15.97 25.23 3.49
C LEU A 331 14.89 24.36 4.15
N LYS A 332 14.71 24.46 5.47
CA LYS A 332 13.53 23.88 6.11
C LYS A 332 12.32 24.64 5.60
N LEU A 333 11.28 23.93 5.15
CA LEU A 333 10.05 24.57 4.65
C LEU A 333 9.33 25.41 5.72
N THR A 334 9.71 25.32 7.00
CA THR A 334 9.27 26.24 8.07
C THR A 334 9.88 27.64 7.97
N GLN A 335 10.82 27.85 7.03
CA GLN A 335 11.45 29.13 6.70
C GLN A 335 10.97 29.66 5.34
N ILE A 336 9.93 29.05 4.77
CA ILE A 336 9.18 29.46 3.58
C ILE A 336 7.75 29.74 4.03
#